data_AF-A0A914NVY6-F1
#
_entry.id   AF-A0A914NVY6-F1
#
_cell.length_a   1.000
_cell.length_b   1.000
_cell.length_c   1.000
_cell.angle_alpha   90.00
_cell.angle_beta   90.00
_cell.angle_gamma   90.00
#
_symmetry.space_group_name_H-M   'P 1'
#
loop_
_entity.id
_entity.type
_entity.pdbx_description
1 polymer ?
#
loop_
_entity_poly.entity_id
_entity_poly.type
_entity_poly.pdbx_seq_one_letter_code
_entity_poly.pdbx_strand_id
1 'polypeptide(L)'
;DHIISSHRQFIQSIDMVVIGAGGILQKYKGKKIGLFLFNDLIEIAKSRFCTSELDSTLGTSGGLNTSFNSGSSGTLPRQKSLSFLRRGASWKKERRRYKHIDHYRFANFRSVEFEREHEVFIVKIRDQKADELCFFQPTNGFTLEAVL
;
A
#
# COMPACT_ATOMS: atom_id res chain seq x y z
N ASP A 1 9.43 -5.20 -18.77
CA ASP A 1 10.43 -5.90 -17.94
C ASP A 1 9.74 -6.93 -17.04
N HIS A 2 10.20 -8.19 -17.06
CA HIS A 2 9.66 -9.25 -16.22
C HIS A 2 10.32 -9.22 -14.84
N ILE A 3 9.52 -9.11 -13.78
CA ILE A 3 9.99 -9.11 -12.38
C ILE A 3 10.56 -10.49 -11.96
N ILE A 4 10.10 -11.55 -12.61
CA ILE A 4 10.58 -12.91 -12.35
C ILE A 4 11.67 -13.22 -13.40
N SER A 5 12.93 -13.21 -12.97
CA SER A 5 14.09 -13.66 -13.78
C SER A 5 14.98 -14.59 -12.95
N SER A 6 15.71 -15.49 -13.59
CA SER A 6 16.53 -16.52 -12.90
C SER A 6 17.64 -15.95 -12.01
N HIS A 7 18.07 -14.72 -12.27
CA HIS A 7 19.18 -14.08 -11.54
C HIS A 7 18.72 -13.06 -10.50
N ARG A 8 17.42 -12.77 -10.44
CA ARG A 8 16.89 -11.78 -9.50
C ARG A 8 16.66 -12.40 -8.14
N GLN A 9 17.31 -11.84 -7.12
CA GLN A 9 17.20 -12.28 -5.73
C GLN A 9 16.52 -11.20 -4.91
N PHE A 10 15.51 -11.61 -4.14
CA PHE A 10 14.87 -10.74 -3.15
C PHE A 10 15.81 -10.56 -1.95
N ILE A 11 16.01 -9.30 -1.54
CA ILE A 11 16.89 -8.94 -0.43
C ILE A 11 16.06 -8.60 0.79
N GLN A 12 15.17 -7.61 0.68
CA GLN A 12 14.43 -7.07 1.82
C GLN A 12 13.13 -6.41 1.37
N SER A 13 12.15 -6.34 2.28
CA SER A 13 10.94 -5.54 2.10
C SER A 13 10.75 -4.58 3.25
N ILE A 14 10.31 -3.36 2.94
CA ILE A 14 10.06 -2.31 3.92
C ILE A 14 8.68 -1.72 3.61
N ASP A 15 7.76 -1.77 4.57
CA ASP A 15 6.53 -1.00 4.47
C ASP A 15 6.75 0.41 5.02
N MET A 16 6.16 1.37 4.33
CA MET A 16 6.31 2.78 4.62
C MET A 16 5.05 3.56 4.24
N VAL A 17 4.89 4.73 4.86
CA VAL A 17 3.87 5.71 4.51
C VAL A 17 4.53 6.81 3.68
N VAL A 18 3.87 7.18 2.58
CA VAL A 18 4.30 8.32 1.76
C VAL A 18 3.85 9.60 2.45
N ILE A 19 4.79 10.37 3.03
CA ILE A 19 4.49 11.67 3.65
C ILE A 19 4.31 12.74 2.57
N GLY A 20 5.16 12.72 1.56
CA GLY A 20 5.16 13.65 0.44
C GLY A 20 5.92 13.04 -0.73
N ALA A 21 5.51 13.32 -1.95
CA ALA A 21 6.22 12.84 -3.12
C ALA A 21 5.86 13.69 -4.34
N GLY A 22 6.81 13.78 -5.26
CA GLY A 22 6.58 14.24 -6.63
C GLY A 22 6.16 13.11 -7.58
N GLY A 23 6.04 13.45 -8.87
CA GLY A 23 5.76 12.51 -9.96
C GLY A 23 4.59 11.55 -9.73
N ILE A 24 4.76 10.29 -10.14
CA ILE A 24 3.72 9.26 -10.02
C ILE A 24 3.36 8.91 -8.56
N LEU A 25 4.27 9.19 -7.62
CA LEU A 25 4.12 8.85 -6.21
C LEU A 25 3.27 9.86 -5.44
N GLN A 26 3.07 11.07 -5.97
CA GLN A 26 2.24 12.12 -5.35
C GLN A 26 0.82 11.65 -5.02
N LYS A 27 0.22 10.82 -5.90
CA LYS A 27 -1.13 10.25 -5.71
C LYS A 27 -1.23 9.24 -4.54
N TYR A 28 -0.10 8.86 -3.95
CA TYR A 28 -0.02 7.95 -2.81
C TYR A 28 0.33 8.64 -1.50
N LYS A 29 0.39 9.98 -1.45
CA LYS A 29 0.52 10.73 -0.19
C LYS A 29 -0.53 10.25 0.84
N GLY A 30 -0.06 9.99 2.06
CA GLY A 30 -0.84 9.45 3.19
C GLY A 30 -1.15 7.95 3.10
N LYS A 31 -0.68 7.23 2.06
CA LYS A 31 -0.97 5.80 1.88
C LYS A 31 0.25 4.95 2.24
N LYS A 32 -0.02 3.73 2.72
CA LYS A 32 0.98 2.69 2.92
C LYS A 32 1.40 2.06 1.58
N ILE A 33 2.70 2.03 1.35
CA ILE A 33 3.35 1.36 0.23
C ILE A 33 4.39 0.37 0.79
N GLY A 34 4.67 -0.69 0.04
CA GLY A 34 5.79 -1.57 0.28
C GLY A 34 6.87 -1.28 -0.76
N LEU A 35 8.12 -1.16 -0.29
CA LEU A 35 9.31 -1.25 -1.12
C LEU A 35 9.87 -2.66 -1.02
N PHE A 36 10.09 -3.29 -2.16
CA PHE A 36 10.70 -4.61 -2.26
C PHE A 36 12.04 -4.47 -2.97
N LEU A 37 13.10 -4.63 -2.20
CA LEU A 37 14.47 -4.55 -2.65
C LEU A 37 14.89 -5.89 -3.25
N PHE A 38 15.29 -5.85 -4.51
CA PHE A 38 15.97 -6.94 -5.19
C PHE A 38 17.42 -6.53 -5.47
N ASN A 39 18.27 -7.48 -5.85
CA ASN A 39 19.68 -7.23 -6.17
C ASN A 39 19.91 -6.29 -7.37
N ASP A 40 18.93 -6.08 -8.24
CA ASP A 40 19.06 -5.25 -9.45
C ASP A 40 18.03 -4.10 -9.55
N LEU A 41 16.95 -4.13 -8.77
CA LEU A 41 15.89 -3.12 -8.77
C LEU A 41 15.14 -3.01 -7.45
N ILE A 42 14.35 -1.96 -7.32
CA ILE A 42 13.37 -1.76 -6.24
C ILE A 42 11.98 -1.75 -6.85
N GLU A 43 11.11 -2.65 -6.39
CA GLU A 43 9.68 -2.63 -6.73
C GLU A 43 8.90 -1.83 -5.69
N ILE A 44 8.01 -0.94 -6.17
CA ILE A 44 7.11 -0.16 -5.33
C ILE A 44 5.68 -0.65 -5.53
N ALA A 45 5.01 -1.01 -4.44
CA ALA A 45 3.64 -1.47 -4.50
C ALA A 45 2.76 -0.85 -3.41
N LYS A 46 1.53 -0.52 -3.74
CA LYS A 46 0.53 -0.01 -2.79
C LYS A 46 0.03 -1.16 -1.92
N SER A 47 0.02 -1.01 -0.60
CA SER A 47 -0.70 -1.95 0.26
C SER A 47 -2.22 -1.84 0.01
N ARG A 48 -2.90 -2.98 -0.14
CA ARG A 48 -4.37 -3.07 -0.26
C ARG A 48 -5.04 -3.24 1.10
N PHE A 49 -4.30 -3.63 2.13
CA PHE A 49 -4.81 -3.85 3.46
C PHE A 49 -4.49 -2.61 4.31
N CYS A 50 -5.45 -1.70 4.39
CA CYS A 50 -5.64 -0.94 5.61
C CYS A 50 -6.58 -1.77 6.48
N THR A 51 -6.09 -2.38 7.55
CA THR A 51 -6.96 -2.62 8.70
C THR A 51 -7.39 -1.23 9.18
N SER A 52 -8.67 -0.99 9.00
CA SER A 52 -9.43 0.13 9.53
C SER A 52 -9.26 0.21 11.04
N GLU A 53 -8.34 1.05 11.52
CA GLU A 53 -8.42 1.61 12.88
C GLU A 53 -8.26 3.15 12.91
N LEU A 54 -8.04 3.78 11.75
CA LEU A 54 -8.04 5.24 11.60
C LEU A 54 -9.16 5.78 10.69
N ASP A 55 -9.96 4.90 10.08
CA ASP A 55 -11.12 5.28 9.25
C ASP A 55 -12.48 5.09 9.98
N SER A 56 -12.48 4.70 11.26
CA SER A 56 -13.71 4.37 12.02
C SER A 56 -14.23 5.47 12.96
N THR A 57 -13.56 6.62 13.08
CA THR A 57 -14.02 7.72 13.95
C THR A 57 -14.64 8.91 13.22
N LEU A 58 -14.71 8.90 11.89
CA LEU A 58 -15.32 9.99 11.12
C LEU A 58 -16.05 9.49 9.87
N GLY A 59 -17.12 8.71 10.06
CA GLY A 59 -17.91 8.24 8.92
C GLY A 59 -19.01 7.26 9.24
N THR A 60 -20.08 7.76 9.83
CA THR A 60 -21.42 7.12 9.86
C THR A 60 -21.53 5.90 10.78
N SER A 61 -21.94 6.18 12.02
CA SER A 61 -22.68 5.28 12.88
C SER A 61 -23.82 4.58 12.11
N GLY A 62 -23.58 3.35 11.65
CA GLY A 62 -24.61 2.45 11.15
C GLY A 62 -25.50 2.00 12.31
N GLY A 63 -26.45 2.86 12.70
CA GLY A 63 -27.49 2.56 13.68
C GLY A 63 -28.26 1.31 13.27
N LEU A 64 -28.19 0.29 14.13
CA LEU A 64 -29.06 -0.87 14.10
C LEU A 64 -30.46 -0.43 14.52
N ASN A 65 -31.25 0.06 13.56
CA ASN A 65 -32.65 0.37 13.78
C ASN A 65 -33.49 -0.74 13.16
N THR A 66 -33.72 -1.82 13.89
CA THR A 66 -34.75 -2.81 13.54
C THR A 66 -36.12 -2.21 13.88
N SER A 67 -36.77 -1.60 12.89
CA SER A 67 -38.20 -1.29 12.97
C SER A 67 -38.93 -2.17 11.96
N PHE A 68 -39.80 -3.02 12.49
CA PHE A 68 -40.71 -3.86 11.74
C PHE A 68 -41.77 -2.96 11.11
N ASN A 69 -41.85 -2.92 9.78
CA ASN A 69 -43.01 -2.33 9.11
C ASN A 69 -43.64 -3.38 8.19
N SER A 70 -44.77 -3.89 8.66
CA SER A 70 -45.73 -4.71 7.93
C SER A 70 -46.39 -3.86 6.83
N GLY A 71 -46.15 -4.21 5.57
CA GLY A 71 -46.77 -3.55 4.42
C GLY A 71 -46.59 -4.36 3.16
N SER A 72 -47.69 -4.94 2.67
CA SER A 72 -47.79 -5.76 1.47
C SER A 72 -47.45 -5.00 0.19
N SER A 73 -46.65 -5.59 -0.71
CA SER A 73 -46.86 -5.59 -2.17
C SER A 73 -45.60 -6.13 -2.85
N GLY A 74 -45.80 -6.92 -3.91
CA GLY A 74 -44.83 -7.85 -4.46
C GLY A 74 -43.54 -7.22 -4.99
N THR A 75 -42.43 -7.83 -4.63
CA THR A 75 -41.37 -8.30 -5.53
C THR A 75 -40.49 -9.25 -4.72
N LEU A 76 -40.10 -10.38 -5.32
CA LEU A 76 -39.17 -11.33 -4.68
C LEU A 76 -37.90 -10.57 -4.26
N PRO A 77 -37.48 -10.61 -2.98
CA PRO A 77 -36.23 -10.01 -2.59
C PRO A 77 -35.13 -10.75 -3.32
N ARG A 78 -34.50 -10.06 -4.28
CA ARG A 78 -33.28 -10.49 -4.96
C ARG A 78 -32.33 -10.95 -3.86
N GLN A 79 -32.12 -12.25 -3.73
CA GLN A 79 -31.14 -12.81 -2.80
C GLN A 79 -29.82 -12.11 -3.07
N LYS A 80 -29.44 -11.18 -2.19
CA LYS A 80 -28.07 -10.71 -2.10
C LYS A 80 -27.28 -11.94 -1.71
N SER A 81 -26.67 -12.55 -2.71
CA SER A 81 -25.73 -13.66 -2.61
C SER A 81 -24.98 -13.60 -1.28
N LEU A 82 -25.14 -14.65 -0.47
CA LEU A 82 -24.39 -14.88 0.77
C LEU A 82 -22.91 -15.18 0.50
N SER A 83 -22.28 -14.52 -0.48
CA SER A 83 -20.83 -14.59 -0.70
C SER A 83 -20.03 -14.02 0.49
N PHE A 84 -20.70 -13.34 1.43
CA PHE A 84 -20.10 -12.87 2.69
C PHE A 84 -19.90 -13.98 3.74
N LEU A 85 -20.58 -15.13 3.61
CA LEU A 85 -20.46 -16.24 4.58
C LEU A 85 -19.53 -17.38 4.13
N ARG A 86 -18.75 -17.20 3.05
CA ARG A 86 -17.65 -18.14 2.77
C ARG A 86 -16.47 -17.86 3.68
N ARG A 87 -16.56 -18.41 4.88
CA ARG A 87 -15.49 -18.63 5.88
C ARG A 87 -14.44 -19.65 5.38
N GLY A 88 -14.02 -19.50 4.11
CA GLY A 88 -13.16 -20.44 3.38
C GLY A 88 -12.38 -19.80 2.20
N ALA A 89 -12.31 -18.47 2.13
CA ALA A 89 -11.59 -17.74 1.08
C ALA A 89 -10.45 -16.84 1.62
N SER A 90 -9.95 -17.14 2.82
CA SER A 90 -8.87 -16.36 3.46
C SER A 90 -7.61 -16.30 2.58
N TRP A 91 -7.25 -17.43 1.96
CA TRP A 91 -6.04 -17.56 1.14
C TRP A 91 -6.14 -16.80 -0.20
N LYS A 92 -7.36 -16.60 -0.72
CA LYS A 92 -7.58 -15.78 -1.93
C LYS A 92 -7.48 -14.27 -1.65
N LYS A 93 -7.82 -13.83 -0.43
CA LYS A 93 -7.62 -12.43 0.00
C LYS A 93 -6.12 -12.13 0.18
N GLU A 94 -5.38 -13.10 0.72
CA GLU A 94 -3.94 -12.98 0.97
C GLU A 94 -3.10 -12.81 -0.31
N ARG A 95 -3.52 -13.42 -1.43
CA ARG A 95 -2.81 -13.35 -2.72
C ARG A 95 -2.72 -11.96 -3.36
N ARG A 96 -3.38 -10.94 -2.81
CA ARG A 96 -3.35 -9.57 -3.37
C ARG A 96 -3.09 -8.52 -2.29
N ARG A 97 -2.15 -8.78 -1.36
CA ARG A 97 -1.73 -7.80 -0.35
C ARG A 97 -1.24 -6.49 -0.94
N TYR A 98 -0.56 -6.57 -2.08
CA TYR A 98 -0.01 -5.40 -2.75
C TYR A 98 -0.62 -5.21 -4.14
N LYS A 99 -0.67 -3.95 -4.58
CA LYS A 99 -0.97 -3.56 -5.96
C LYS A 99 0.27 -2.87 -6.50
N HIS A 100 0.88 -3.46 -7.52
CA HIS A 100 2.02 -2.85 -8.22
C HIS A 100 1.74 -1.38 -8.57
N ILE A 101 2.72 -0.52 -8.27
CA ILE A 101 2.73 0.88 -8.68
C ILE A 101 3.72 1.03 -9.81
N ASP A 102 5.00 0.76 -9.51
CA ASP A 102 6.11 0.90 -10.44
C ASP A 102 7.34 0.14 -9.95
N HIS A 103 8.41 0.14 -10.74
CA HIS A 103 9.72 -0.38 -10.35
C HIS A 103 10.83 0.56 -10.83
N TYR A 104 11.85 0.73 -10.00
CA TYR A 104 12.99 1.60 -10.27
C TYR A 104 14.28 0.81 -10.23
N ARG A 105 15.16 1.03 -11.20
CA ARG A 105 16.54 0.53 -11.11
C ARG A 105 17.30 1.41 -10.12
N PHE A 106 18.38 0.89 -9.54
CA PHE A 106 19.24 1.68 -8.65
C PHE A 106 19.77 2.96 -9.30
N ALA A 107 20.01 2.94 -10.61
CA ALA A 107 20.44 4.11 -11.39
C ALA A 107 19.43 5.28 -11.38
N ASN A 108 18.17 5.04 -11.02
CA ASN A 108 17.16 6.09 -10.90
C ASN A 108 17.25 6.82 -9.56
N PHE A 109 17.89 6.24 -8.53
CA PHE A 109 18.04 6.88 -7.23
C PHE A 109 19.27 7.80 -7.25
N ARG A 110 19.06 9.09 -6.95
CA ARG A 110 20.10 10.12 -6.98
C ARG A 110 20.69 10.37 -5.61
N SER A 111 19.85 10.37 -4.58
CA SER A 111 20.27 10.45 -3.19
C SER A 111 19.23 9.78 -2.29
N VAL A 112 19.71 9.26 -1.17
CA VAL A 112 18.91 8.72 -0.07
C VAL A 112 19.49 9.30 1.21
N GLU A 113 18.69 10.06 1.92
CA GLU A 113 19.03 10.68 3.19
C GLU A 113 18.03 10.19 4.24
N PHE A 114 18.49 10.02 5.47
CA PHE A 114 17.64 9.61 6.59
C PHE A 114 17.68 10.67 7.68
N GLU A 115 16.56 11.36 7.84
CA GLU A 115 16.36 12.36 8.88
C GLU A 115 15.98 11.66 10.18
N ARG A 116 16.90 11.60 11.14
CA ARG A 116 16.75 10.82 12.37
C ARG A 116 15.69 11.38 13.31
N GLU A 117 15.54 12.71 13.35
CA GLU A 117 14.60 13.36 14.29
C GLU A 117 13.14 13.00 14.01
N HIS A 118 12.80 12.84 12.72
CA HIS A 118 11.44 12.56 12.28
C HIS A 118 11.28 11.12 11.75
N GLU A 119 12.36 10.34 11.75
CA GLU A 119 12.45 9.00 11.14
C GLU A 119 11.97 8.98 9.69
N VAL A 120 12.40 9.96 8.88
CA VAL A 120 11.95 10.11 7.49
C VAL A 120 13.10 9.82 6.52
N PHE A 121 12.84 8.96 5.54
CA PHE A 121 13.68 8.82 4.36
C PHE A 121 13.33 9.89 3.34
N ILE A 122 14.33 10.69 2.99
CA ILE A 122 14.27 11.66 1.91
C ILE A 122 14.99 11.05 0.72
N VAL A 123 14.25 10.76 -0.34
CA VAL A 123 14.76 10.05 -1.50
C VAL A 123 14.54 10.91 -2.73
N LYS A 124 15.63 11.19 -3.45
CA LYS A 124 15.56 11.85 -4.75
C LYS A 124 15.60 10.78 -5.85
N ILE A 125 14.49 10.63 -6.58
CA ILE A 125 14.32 9.60 -7.61
C ILE A 125 14.09 10.29 -8.95
N ARG A 126 14.81 9.85 -9.99
CA ARG A 126 14.56 10.30 -11.35
C ARG A 126 13.43 9.49 -11.98
N ASP A 127 12.28 10.13 -12.15
CA ASP A 127 11.09 9.58 -12.82
C ASP A 127 10.99 10.17 -14.24
N GLN A 128 11.14 9.31 -15.25
CA GLN A 128 11.13 9.58 -16.70
C GLN A 128 12.03 10.72 -17.21
N LYS A 129 11.80 11.97 -16.79
CA LYS A 129 12.51 13.17 -17.27
C LYS A 129 12.90 14.16 -16.16
N ALA A 130 12.35 14.03 -14.95
CA ALA A 130 12.63 14.95 -13.85
C ALA A 130 13.11 14.20 -12.61
N ASP A 131 13.87 14.91 -11.77
CA ASP A 131 14.20 14.43 -10.44
C ASP A 131 13.06 14.81 -9.49
N GLU A 132 12.46 13.80 -8.88
CA GLU A 132 11.34 13.94 -7.95
C GLU A 132 11.83 13.69 -6.53
N LEU A 133 11.41 14.54 -5.60
CA LEU A 133 11.71 14.39 -4.18
C LEU A 133 10.58 13.61 -3.50
N CYS A 134 10.94 12.56 -2.78
CA CYS A 134 10.02 11.68 -2.07
C CYS A 134 10.39 11.58 -0.59
N PHE A 135 9.37 11.61 0.26
CA PHE A 135 9.47 11.53 1.71
C PHE A 135 8.69 10.31 2.18
N PHE A 136 9.39 9.37 2.80
CA PHE A 136 8.81 8.13 3.29
C PHE A 136 9.09 7.94 4.77
N GLN A 137 8.07 7.51 5.51
CA GLN A 137 8.21 7.10 6.90
C GLN A 137 8.10 5.59 6.99
N PRO A 138 9.11 4.86 7.48
CA PRO A 138 9.02 3.42 7.68
C PRO A 138 7.95 3.12 8.74
N THR A 139 7.11 2.10 8.51
CA THR A 139 6.08 1.70 9.49
C THR A 139 6.44 0.47 10.30
N ASN A 140 7.51 -0.21 9.92
CA ASN A 140 7.81 -1.57 10.42
C ASN A 140 8.92 -1.59 11.48
N GLY A 141 9.33 -0.44 12.03
CA GLY A 141 10.41 -0.36 13.02
C GLY A 141 11.80 -0.78 12.49
N PHE A 142 11.93 -1.04 11.20
CA PHE A 142 13.23 -1.26 10.56
C PHE A 142 13.90 0.10 10.35
N THR A 143 14.77 0.47 11.29
CA THR A 143 15.86 1.39 11.00
C THR A 143 16.79 0.66 10.02
N LEU A 144 16.80 1.08 8.76
CA LEU A 144 17.88 0.75 7.84
C LEU A 144 19.15 1.36 8.47
N GLU A 145 19.95 0.53 9.16
CA GLU A 145 21.37 0.81 9.28
C GLU A 145 21.92 0.72 7.86
N ALA A 146 21.93 1.86 7.17
CA ALA A 146 22.61 2.01 5.91
C ALA A 146 24.11 1.81 6.19
N VAL A 147 24.58 0.58 6.04
CA VAL A 147 26.00 0.30 5.84
C VAL A 147 26.31 0.78 4.43
N LEU A 148 26.74 2.03 4.33
CA LEU A 148 27.48 2.57 3.19
C LEU A 148 28.96 2.15 3.31
#